data_AF-A0A6P1ZVJ6-F1
#
_entry.id   AF-A0A6P1ZVJ6-F1
#
_cell.length_a   1.000
_cell.length_b   1.000
_cell.length_c   1.000
_cell.angle_alpha   90.00
_cell.angle_beta   90.00
_cell.angle_gamma   90.00
#
_symmetry.space_group_name_H-M   'P 1'
#
loop_
_entity.id
_entity.type
_entity.pdbx_description
1 polymer ?
#
loop_
_entity_poly.entity_id
_entity_poly.type
_entity_poly.pdbx_seq_one_letter_code
_entity_poly.pdbx_strand_id
1 'polypeptide(L)'
;MEININFKKILIATCFAGFLAISMYTLLPNFVFADPLQLKETKQETIINLDIDELKENYFLKVSGSTLNTRLTGNIKLNGIIISEITDNSTEISISPLLKKGKNTVDITGSYTPTTSGFKVELTGPNTQISQENTGNGNIRNTLIIYVE
;
A
#
# COMPACT_ATOMS: atom_id res chain seq x y z
N MET A 1 -46.59 -29.33 -2.21
CA MET A 1 -45.38 -28.55 -1.91
C MET A 1 -44.48 -28.69 -3.12
N GLU A 2 -44.68 -27.82 -4.10
CA GLU A 2 -43.96 -27.81 -5.36
C GLU A 2 -42.99 -26.63 -5.34
N ILE A 3 -41.70 -26.92 -5.43
CA ILE A 3 -40.67 -25.88 -5.57
C ILE A 3 -40.43 -25.69 -7.06
N ASN A 4 -41.00 -24.61 -7.58
CA ASN A 4 -40.82 -24.12 -8.93
C ASN A 4 -39.53 -23.29 -8.99
N ILE A 5 -38.47 -23.82 -9.59
CA ILE A 5 -37.20 -23.10 -9.78
C ILE A 5 -37.13 -22.59 -11.23
N ASN A 6 -37.05 -21.26 -11.37
CA ASN A 6 -37.11 -20.52 -12.63
C ASN A 6 -35.74 -20.50 -13.35
N PHE A 7 -35.75 -20.93 -14.61
CA PHE A 7 -34.65 -21.16 -15.56
C PHE A 7 -34.03 -19.88 -16.17
N LYS A 8 -33.54 -18.92 -15.37
CA LYS A 8 -32.80 -17.78 -15.93
C LYS A 8 -31.43 -17.60 -15.28
N LYS A 9 -30.41 -18.07 -16.02
CA LYS A 9 -28.96 -17.86 -15.87
C LYS A 9 -28.19 -18.89 -15.03
N ILE A 10 -27.98 -20.07 -15.60
CA ILE A 10 -26.81 -20.91 -15.29
C ILE A 10 -26.18 -21.31 -16.62
N LEU A 11 -25.19 -20.54 -17.07
CA LEU A 11 -24.34 -20.87 -18.20
C LEU A 11 -23.15 -21.67 -17.64
N ILE A 12 -23.30 -22.99 -17.56
CA ILE A 12 -22.18 -23.90 -17.25
C ILE A 12 -21.36 -24.03 -18.53
N ALA A 13 -20.15 -23.47 -18.52
CA ALA A 13 -19.20 -23.60 -19.61
C ALA A 13 -18.77 -25.07 -19.72
N THR A 14 -19.13 -25.69 -20.84
CA THR A 14 -18.88 -27.08 -21.19
C THR A 14 -17.38 -27.34 -21.32
N CYS A 15 -16.88 -28.32 -20.58
CA CYS A 15 -15.55 -28.89 -20.75
C CYS A 15 -15.46 -29.60 -22.11
N PHE A 16 -14.58 -29.13 -22.99
CA PHE A 16 -14.19 -29.90 -24.19
C PHE A 16 -12.97 -30.75 -23.85
N ALA A 17 -13.21 -32.02 -23.53
CA ALA A 17 -12.21 -33.07 -23.64
C ALA A 17 -12.39 -33.71 -25.03
N GLY A 18 -11.51 -33.36 -25.96
CA GLY A 18 -11.41 -34.00 -27.27
C GLY A 18 -9.97 -34.44 -27.49
N PHE A 19 -9.67 -35.71 -27.24
CA PHE A 19 -8.49 -36.37 -27.76
C PHE A 19 -8.93 -37.30 -28.89
N LEU A 20 -8.41 -37.08 -30.10
CA LEU A 20 -7.68 -38.13 -30.81
C LEU A 20 -6.80 -37.55 -31.93
N ALA A 21 -5.61 -38.13 -32.05
CA ALA A 21 -4.48 -37.84 -32.93
C ALA A 21 -4.87 -37.80 -34.43
N ILE A 22 -4.12 -37.20 -35.37
CA ILE A 22 -2.72 -37.48 -35.76
C ILE A 22 -2.26 -36.31 -36.67
N SER A 23 -1.10 -35.69 -36.40
CA SER A 23 -0.05 -35.41 -37.41
C SER A 23 1.10 -34.58 -36.83
N MET A 24 2.28 -35.22 -36.82
CA MET A 24 3.59 -34.69 -37.18
C MET A 24 4.04 -33.29 -36.69
N TYR A 25 5.06 -33.35 -35.83
CA TYR A 25 6.13 -32.38 -35.58
C TYR A 25 5.75 -30.90 -35.47
N THR A 26 5.61 -30.40 -34.24
CA THR A 26 6.18 -29.10 -33.85
C THR A 26 6.33 -28.99 -32.33
N LEU A 27 7.52 -28.55 -31.93
CA LEU A 27 7.87 -27.79 -30.71
C LEU A 27 7.22 -28.22 -29.38
N LEU A 28 8.04 -28.84 -28.53
CA LEU A 28 7.82 -28.86 -27.07
C LEU A 28 7.48 -27.42 -26.60
N PRO A 29 6.30 -27.18 -25.99
CA PRO A 29 6.11 -25.93 -25.28
C PRO A 29 7.02 -25.99 -24.05
N ASN A 30 7.91 -25.00 -23.92
CA ASN A 30 8.58 -24.74 -22.65
C ASN A 30 7.49 -24.44 -21.61
N PHE A 31 7.17 -25.43 -20.78
CA PHE A 31 6.40 -25.19 -19.57
C PHE A 31 7.28 -24.36 -18.62
N VAL A 32 7.12 -23.04 -18.69
CA VAL A 32 7.60 -22.15 -17.65
C VAL A 32 6.66 -22.36 -16.47
N PHE A 33 7.13 -23.10 -15.47
CA PHE A 33 6.49 -23.10 -14.16
C PHE A 33 6.59 -21.67 -13.61
N ALA A 34 5.46 -20.98 -13.51
CA ALA A 34 5.41 -19.71 -12.80
C ALA A 34 5.76 -19.98 -11.32
N ASP A 35 6.76 -19.27 -10.81
CA ASP A 35 7.20 -19.32 -9.43
C ASP A 35 6.03 -18.92 -8.49
N PRO A 36 5.48 -19.81 -7.66
CA PRO A 36 4.23 -19.56 -6.93
C PRO A 36 4.37 -18.62 -5.72
N LEU A 37 5.54 -17.98 -5.50
CA LEU A 37 5.76 -17.07 -4.38
C LEU A 37 6.37 -15.72 -4.79
N GLN A 38 5.70 -15.02 -5.71
CA GLN A 38 5.83 -13.56 -5.79
C GLN A 38 4.60 -12.92 -5.14
N LEU A 39 4.59 -12.88 -3.80
CA LEU A 39 3.73 -11.94 -3.08
C LEU A 39 4.13 -10.55 -3.55
N LYS A 40 3.31 -9.95 -4.42
CA LYS A 40 3.47 -8.56 -4.86
C LYS A 40 3.25 -7.67 -3.64
N GLU A 41 4.31 -7.40 -2.90
CA GLU A 41 4.29 -6.46 -1.79
C GLU A 41 4.12 -5.06 -2.38
N THR A 42 2.93 -4.49 -2.23
CA THR A 42 2.62 -3.15 -2.73
C THR A 42 3.32 -2.12 -1.86
N LYS A 43 4.39 -1.51 -2.37
CA LYS A 43 4.99 -0.30 -1.81
C LYS A 43 4.33 0.91 -2.48
N GLN A 44 3.80 1.83 -1.69
CA GLN A 44 3.32 3.11 -2.21
C GLN A 44 4.41 4.18 -2.04
N GLU A 45 4.65 4.93 -3.11
CA GLU A 45 5.58 6.04 -3.12
C GLU A 45 4.85 7.33 -3.53
N THR A 46 5.20 8.46 -2.91
CA THR A 46 4.61 9.75 -3.25
C THR A 46 5.66 10.84 -3.21
N ILE A 47 5.65 11.69 -4.23
CA ILE A 47 6.58 12.81 -4.37
C ILE A 47 5.85 14.09 -3.96
N ILE A 48 6.53 14.91 -3.16
CA ILE A 48 6.05 16.15 -2.57
C ILE A 48 7.14 17.19 -2.79
N ASN A 49 6.77 18.38 -3.27
CA ASN A 49 7.70 19.49 -3.43
C ASN A 49 7.27 20.60 -2.48
N LEU A 50 8.20 21.10 -1.68
CA LEU A 50 8.03 22.17 -0.70
C LEU A 50 9.05 23.27 -0.99
N ASP A 51 8.66 24.52 -0.77
CA ASP A 51 9.60 25.64 -0.79
C ASP A 51 10.36 25.72 0.55
N ILE A 52 11.64 26.08 0.54
CA ILE A 52 12.42 26.29 1.77
C ILE A 52 11.78 27.30 2.72
N ASP A 53 11.06 28.30 2.21
CA ASP A 53 10.34 29.26 3.03
C ASP A 53 9.15 28.62 3.77
N GLU A 54 8.59 27.54 3.22
CA GLU A 54 7.55 26.76 3.89
C GLU A 54 8.12 25.89 5.03
N LEU A 55 9.42 25.60 5.08
CA LEU A 55 10.00 24.89 6.25
C LEU A 55 9.94 25.71 7.54
N LYS A 56 9.77 27.04 7.46
CA LYS A 56 9.52 27.89 8.64
C LYS A 56 8.16 27.61 9.26
N GLU A 57 7.26 27.01 8.50
CA GLU A 57 5.93 26.64 8.92
C GLU A 57 5.92 25.21 9.50
N ASN A 58 4.94 24.93 10.36
CA ASN A 58 4.83 23.62 10.99
C ASN A 58 4.14 22.61 10.04
N TYR A 59 4.93 21.67 9.53
CA TYR A 59 4.47 20.48 8.84
C TYR A 59 4.39 19.31 9.82
N PHE A 60 3.26 18.62 9.78
CA PHE A 60 2.98 17.45 10.59
C PHE A 60 2.77 16.23 9.71
N LEU A 61 3.50 15.16 10.03
CA LEU A 61 3.27 13.84 9.49
C LEU A 61 2.46 13.05 10.50
N LYS A 62 1.31 12.54 10.06
CA LYS A 62 0.45 11.69 10.85
C LYS A 62 0.26 10.34 10.17
N VAL A 63 0.37 9.28 10.96
CA VAL A 63 0.01 7.92 10.57
C VAL A 63 -1.08 7.45 11.51
N SER A 64 -2.25 7.10 10.99
CA SER A 64 -3.38 6.68 11.81
C SER A 64 -4.12 5.49 11.22
N GLY A 65 -4.76 4.68 12.05
CA GLY A 65 -5.66 3.64 11.59
C GLY A 65 -6.91 4.24 10.94
N SER A 66 -7.47 3.58 9.93
CA SER A 66 -8.73 4.03 9.29
C SER A 66 -9.93 3.99 10.24
N THR A 67 -9.86 3.18 11.31
CA THR A 67 -10.91 3.04 12.33
C THR A 67 -10.31 3.08 13.74
N LEU A 68 -11.12 3.39 14.76
CA LEU A 68 -10.67 3.51 16.16
C LEU A 68 -10.15 2.21 16.76
N ASN A 69 -10.54 1.05 16.21
CA ASN A 69 -10.09 -0.27 16.67
C ASN A 69 -8.85 -0.78 15.92
N THR A 70 -8.34 -0.04 14.94
CA THR A 70 -7.08 -0.38 14.28
C THR A 70 -5.93 -0.14 15.25
N ARG A 71 -5.06 -1.13 15.40
CA ARG A 71 -3.80 -1.00 16.13
C ARG A 71 -2.66 -0.99 15.12
N LEU A 72 -1.83 0.04 15.15
CA LEU A 72 -0.63 0.16 14.35
C LEU A 72 0.60 -0.14 15.22
N THR A 73 1.60 -0.75 14.60
CA THR A 73 2.95 -0.90 15.17
C THR A 73 3.98 -0.69 14.08
N GLY A 74 5.04 0.07 14.34
CA GLY A 74 6.02 0.34 13.30
C GLY A 74 6.98 1.47 13.60
N ASN A 75 7.60 1.99 12.54
CA ASN A 75 8.60 3.05 12.60
C ASN A 75 8.39 4.04 11.47
N ILE A 76 8.66 5.30 11.79
CA ILE A 76 8.83 6.39 10.82
C ILE A 76 10.32 6.71 10.77
N LYS A 77 10.91 6.60 9.58
CA LYS A 77 12.31 6.91 9.33
C LYS A 77 12.43 8.10 8.40
N LEU A 78 13.35 9.00 8.67
CA LEU A 78 13.76 10.08 7.77
C LEU A 78 15.21 9.87 7.36
N ASN A 79 15.44 9.74 6.06
CA ASN A 79 16.76 9.48 5.48
C ASN A 79 17.46 8.28 6.14
N GLY A 80 16.68 7.23 6.45
CA GLY A 80 17.15 6.01 7.11
C GLY A 80 17.22 6.06 8.65
N ILE A 81 17.06 7.23 9.28
CA ILE A 81 17.13 7.41 10.74
C ILE A 81 15.71 7.33 11.32
N ILE A 82 15.49 6.52 12.35
CA ILE A 82 14.20 6.46 13.06
C ILE A 82 13.98 7.79 13.78
N ILE A 83 12.87 8.46 13.44
CA ILE A 83 12.47 9.74 14.05
C ILE A 83 11.23 9.59 14.93
N SER A 84 10.49 8.48 14.78
CA SER A 84 9.36 8.14 15.63
C SER A 84 9.00 6.66 15.54
N GLU A 85 8.50 6.12 16.64
CA GLU A 85 7.86 4.81 16.69
C GLU A 85 6.35 4.97 16.54
N ILE A 86 5.73 4.06 15.80
CA ILE A 86 4.27 3.98 15.69
C ILE A 86 3.81 3.00 16.75
N THR A 87 3.16 3.50 17.78
CA THR A 87 2.60 2.68 18.86
C THR A 87 1.14 3.07 19.05
N ASP A 88 0.23 2.15 18.74
CA ASP A 88 -1.23 2.28 18.87
C ASP A 88 -1.96 2.83 17.63
N ASN A 89 -3.10 3.52 17.78
CA ASN A 89 -3.98 3.85 16.64
C ASN A 89 -3.49 5.04 15.80
N SER A 90 -2.72 5.97 16.39
CA SER A 90 -2.30 7.19 15.72
C SER A 90 -0.97 7.67 16.27
N THR A 91 -0.11 8.14 15.37
CA THR A 91 1.17 8.78 15.69
C THR A 91 1.32 10.03 14.83
N GLU A 92 1.63 11.16 15.45
CA GLU A 92 1.82 12.43 14.78
C GLU A 92 3.15 13.05 15.23
N ILE A 93 3.92 13.57 14.27
CA ILE A 93 5.20 14.22 14.53
C ILE A 93 5.35 15.48 13.68
N SER A 94 6.00 16.49 14.26
CA SER A 94 6.49 17.62 13.46
C SER A 94 7.71 17.18 12.66
N ILE A 95 7.66 17.39 11.36
CA ILE A 95 8.69 16.95 10.41
C ILE A 95 9.51 18.15 9.89
N SER A 96 8.97 19.37 9.88
CA SER A 96 9.67 20.60 9.46
C SER A 96 11.10 20.74 10.01
N PRO A 97 11.36 20.61 11.33
CA PRO A 97 12.72 20.83 11.86
C PRO A 97 13.72 19.75 11.45
N LEU A 98 13.23 18.64 10.88
CA LEU A 98 14.04 17.50 10.46
C LEU A 98 14.36 17.52 8.97
N LEU A 99 13.55 18.23 8.16
CA LEU A 99 13.75 18.37 6.73
C LEU A 99 14.97 19.23 6.42
N LYS A 100 15.66 18.88 5.32
CA LYS A 100 16.82 19.62 4.81
C LYS A 100 16.55 20.03 3.36
N LYS A 101 17.23 21.08 2.88
CA LYS A 101 17.21 21.43 1.46
C LYS A 101 17.60 20.22 0.60
N GLY A 102 16.91 20.03 -0.52
CA GLY A 102 17.05 18.89 -1.42
C GLY A 102 16.13 17.73 -1.07
N LYS A 103 16.57 16.51 -1.40
CA LYS A 103 15.76 15.29 -1.24
C LYS A 103 15.73 14.81 0.20
N ASN A 104 14.53 14.60 0.73
CA ASN A 104 14.26 13.94 2.00
C ASN A 104 13.40 12.71 1.73
N THR A 105 13.76 11.56 2.30
CA THR A 105 13.01 10.30 2.14
C THR A 105 12.43 9.91 3.48
N VAL A 106 11.10 9.87 3.56
CA VAL A 106 10.36 9.41 4.73
C VAL A 106 9.87 7.99 4.46
N ASP A 107 10.37 7.02 5.22
CA ASP A 107 9.92 5.63 5.12
C ASP A 107 9.07 5.27 6.33
N ILE A 108 7.86 4.80 6.06
CA ILE A 108 6.88 4.38 7.05
C ILE A 108 6.71 2.88 6.89
N THR A 109 7.12 2.13 7.91
CA THR A 109 7.15 0.67 7.88
C THR A 109 6.53 0.11 9.15
N GLY A 110 5.80 -0.99 9.04
CA GLY A 110 5.13 -1.57 10.20
C GLY A 110 4.05 -2.56 9.83
N SER A 111 3.12 -2.75 10.77
CA SER A 111 1.95 -3.58 10.62
C SER A 111 0.73 -2.94 11.26
N TYR A 112 -0.45 -3.41 10.88
CA TYR A 112 -1.71 -3.00 11.47
C TYR A 112 -2.66 -4.18 11.65
N THR A 113 -3.51 -4.11 12.67
CA THR A 113 -4.52 -5.14 13.01
C THR A 113 -5.85 -4.47 13.34
N PRO A 114 -7.00 -5.03 12.93
CA PRO A 114 -7.16 -6.22 12.08
C PRO A 114 -6.70 -5.96 10.64
N THR A 115 -6.26 -7.02 9.94
CA THR A 115 -5.75 -6.91 8.56
C THR A 115 -6.82 -6.39 7.59
N THR A 116 -8.09 -6.65 7.87
CA THR A 116 -9.25 -6.14 7.12
C THR A 116 -9.46 -4.64 7.27
N SER A 117 -8.74 -3.98 8.18
CA SER A 117 -8.76 -2.53 8.31
C SER A 117 -7.82 -1.86 7.29
N GLY A 118 -7.62 -0.57 7.46
CA GLY A 118 -6.63 0.22 6.75
C GLY A 118 -5.84 1.15 7.69
N PHE A 119 -4.92 1.86 7.08
CA PHE A 119 -4.21 2.97 7.68
C PHE A 119 -4.19 4.15 6.73
N LYS A 120 -3.95 5.32 7.30
CA LYS A 120 -3.89 6.60 6.62
C LYS A 120 -2.55 7.26 6.94
N VAL A 121 -1.92 7.82 5.92
CA VAL A 121 -0.73 8.67 6.03
C VAL A 121 -1.12 10.06 5.58
N GLU A 122 -0.89 11.05 6.44
CA GLU A 122 -1.22 12.44 6.18
C GLU A 122 0.01 13.32 6.38
N LEU A 123 0.29 14.19 5.41
CA LEU A 123 1.20 15.32 5.58
C LEU A 123 0.36 16.59 5.53
N THR A 124 0.36 17.35 6.62
CA THR A 124 -0.39 18.61 6.75
C THR A 124 0.57 19.75 7.02
N GLY A 125 0.45 20.83 6.27
CA GLY A 125 1.08 22.13 6.48
C GLY A 125 0.13 23.25 6.05
N PRO A 126 0.55 24.52 6.11
CA PRO A 126 -0.36 25.66 5.87
C PRO A 126 -1.05 25.64 4.51
N ASN A 127 -0.34 25.22 3.47
CA ASN A 127 -0.85 25.18 2.09
C ASN A 127 -0.84 23.78 1.48
N THR A 128 -0.47 22.77 2.27
CA THR A 128 -0.25 21.41 1.79
C THR A 128 -1.04 20.44 2.64
N GLN A 129 -1.95 19.71 2.01
CA GLN A 129 -2.63 18.58 2.64
C GLN A 129 -2.56 17.39 1.70
N ILE A 130 -1.78 16.39 2.08
CA ILE A 130 -1.63 15.15 1.34
C ILE A 130 -2.12 14.04 2.24
N SER A 131 -3.02 13.20 1.71
CA SER A 131 -3.63 12.11 2.44
C SER A 131 -3.64 10.86 1.57
N GLN A 132 -3.12 9.76 2.10
CA GLN A 132 -3.11 8.46 1.45
C GLN A 132 -3.73 7.44 2.38
N GLU A 133 -4.82 6.83 1.92
CA GLU A 133 -5.45 5.73 2.63
C GLU A 133 -5.09 4.41 1.95
N ASN A 134 -4.71 3.44 2.77
CA ASN A 134 -4.27 2.13 2.35
C ASN A 134 -5.04 1.05 3.11
N THR A 135 -5.55 0.08 2.37
CA THR A 135 -6.12 -1.16 2.91
C THR A 135 -5.37 -2.34 2.31
N GLY A 136 -5.43 -3.51 2.93
CA GLY A 136 -4.59 -4.61 2.48
C GLY A 136 -4.41 -5.74 3.48
N ASN A 137 -3.16 -6.22 3.58
CA ASN A 137 -2.82 -7.47 4.24
C ASN A 137 -2.28 -7.32 5.66
N GLY A 138 -2.44 -6.15 6.29
CA GLY A 138 -1.93 -5.88 7.63
C GLY A 138 -0.50 -5.35 7.68
N ASN A 139 0.13 -5.01 6.55
CA ASN A 139 1.46 -4.43 6.51
C ASN A 139 1.42 -2.95 6.12
N ILE A 140 2.28 -2.15 6.74
CA ILE A 140 2.51 -0.74 6.42
C ILE A 140 3.81 -0.65 5.62
N ARG A 141 3.73 -0.16 4.38
CA ARG A 141 4.89 0.13 3.52
C ARG A 141 4.61 1.35 2.65
N ASN A 142 4.99 2.51 3.15
CA ASN A 142 4.78 3.78 2.47
C ASN A 142 6.07 4.60 2.48
N THR A 143 6.38 5.24 1.35
CA THR A 143 7.53 6.14 1.22
C THR A 143 7.04 7.50 0.70
N LEU A 144 7.39 8.56 1.41
CA LEU A 144 7.22 9.94 0.93
C LEU A 144 8.59 10.50 0.55
N ILE A 145 8.73 10.97 -0.68
CA ILE A 145 9.90 11.70 -1.15
C ILE A 145 9.53 13.19 -1.14
N ILE A 146 10.18 13.94 -0.27
CA ILE A 146 9.96 15.37 -0.09
C ILE A 146 11.18 16.12 -0.63
N TYR A 147 11.01 16.84 -1.73
CA TYR A 147 12.01 17.79 -2.22
C TYR A 147 11.75 19.16 -1.59
N VAL A 148 12.78 19.72 -0.98
CA VAL A 148 12.77 21.10 -0.47
C VAL A 148 13.66 21.94 -1.35
N GLU A 149 13.09 22.93 -2.04
CA GLU A 149 13.81 23.79 -3.00
C GLU A 149 14.20 25.14 -2.41
#